data_AF-A0A4Y9IIX9-F1
#
_entry.id   AF-A0A4Y9IIX9-F1
#
_cell.length_a   1.000
_cell.length_b   1.000
_cell.length_c   1.000
_cell.angle_alpha   90.00
_cell.angle_beta   90.00
_cell.angle_gamma   90.00
#
_symmetry.space_group_name_H-M   'P 1'
#
loop_
_entity.id
_entity.type
_entity.pdbx_description
1 polymer ?
#
loop_
_entity_poly.entity_id
_entity_poly.type
_entity_poly.pdbx_seq_one_letter_code
_entity_poly.pdbx_strand_id
1 'polypeptide(L)'
;TLTLPILALLAAATSVRAEDMPQPAPANPPAAPSLGADTLKPGKPAVKPYLAETAVPDAVQILPAPPAHDAPLDKADRAAFNSTRALKGSARWEIAANDVSEGASAVLDNFACVLGTRIDQTRVPAVMNLLER
;
A
#
# COMPACT_ATOMS: atom_id res chain seq x y z
N THR A 1 -46.17 16.91 55.69
CA THR A 1 -47.09 17.22 54.57
C THR A 1 -46.26 17.16 53.29
N LEU A 2 -46.12 15.96 52.69
CA LEU A 2 -46.91 15.48 51.53
C LEU A 2 -46.70 16.45 50.34
N THR A 3 -46.02 16.12 49.23
CA THR A 3 -46.36 15.07 48.25
C THR A 3 -45.27 14.99 47.16
N LEU A 4 -44.84 13.78 46.79
CA LEU A 4 -44.36 13.46 45.43
C LEU A 4 -45.58 13.40 44.49
N PRO A 5 -45.44 13.83 43.23
CA PRO A 5 -45.94 12.98 42.14
C PRO A 5 -44.99 12.98 40.92
N ILE A 6 -44.57 11.81 40.43
CA ILE A 6 -45.18 11.00 39.36
C ILE A 6 -44.27 11.03 38.12
N LEU A 7 -43.77 9.84 37.83
CA LEU A 7 -43.07 9.38 36.65
C LEU A 7 -43.92 9.67 35.39
N ALA A 8 -43.39 10.44 34.44
CA ALA A 8 -43.93 10.55 33.09
C ALA A 8 -42.94 9.91 32.11
N LEU A 9 -43.17 8.63 31.82
CA LEU A 9 -42.58 7.90 30.71
C LEU A 9 -43.48 8.16 29.50
N LEU A 10 -42.99 8.76 28.40
CA LEU A 10 -43.61 8.59 27.08
C LEU A 10 -42.65 8.96 25.93
N ALA A 11 -42.23 7.91 25.21
CA ALA A 11 -41.91 7.81 23.78
C ALA A 11 -40.99 8.88 23.14
N ALA A 12 -39.68 8.61 23.12
CA ALA A 12 -38.80 9.15 22.10
C ALA A 12 -39.12 8.43 20.76
N ALA A 13 -39.75 9.13 19.83
CA ALA A 13 -39.84 8.68 18.45
C ALA A 13 -38.42 8.65 17.85
N THR A 14 -37.87 7.44 17.68
CA THR A 14 -36.66 7.22 16.89
C THR A 14 -36.98 7.57 15.45
N SER A 15 -36.49 8.71 14.95
CA SER A 15 -36.33 8.88 13.50
C SER A 15 -35.45 7.73 13.00
N VAL A 16 -36.05 6.80 12.26
CA VAL A 16 -35.32 5.98 11.31
C VAL A 16 -34.67 6.96 10.34
N ARG A 17 -33.39 7.22 10.56
CA ARG A 17 -32.53 7.85 9.56
C ARG A 17 -32.44 6.82 8.44
N ALA A 18 -32.93 7.19 7.27
CA ALA A 18 -32.68 6.45 6.05
C ALA A 18 -31.20 6.06 6.03
N GLU A 19 -30.92 4.77 5.86
CA GLU A 19 -29.58 4.29 5.61
C GLU A 19 -29.08 5.01 4.37
N ASP A 20 -28.18 5.95 4.59
CA ASP A 20 -27.43 6.63 3.56
C ASP A 20 -26.80 5.54 2.70
N MET A 21 -27.18 5.47 1.43
CA MET A 21 -26.63 4.46 0.52
C MET A 21 -25.11 4.57 0.56
N PRO A 22 -24.36 3.45 0.58
CA PRO A 22 -22.90 3.51 0.56
C PRO A 22 -22.43 4.34 -0.63
N GLN A 23 -21.96 5.55 -0.35
CA GLN A 23 -21.41 6.42 -1.36
C GLN A 23 -20.16 5.72 -1.92
N PRO A 24 -19.98 5.65 -3.26
CA PRO A 24 -18.78 5.07 -3.84
C PRO A 24 -17.56 5.75 -3.21
N ALA A 25 -16.62 4.96 -2.71
CA ALA A 25 -15.36 5.49 -2.19
C ALA A 25 -14.74 6.41 -3.26
N PRO A 26 -14.18 7.59 -2.86
CA PRO A 26 -13.48 8.44 -3.81
C PRO A 26 -12.43 7.61 -4.54
N ALA A 27 -12.36 7.79 -5.86
CA ALA A 27 -11.38 7.08 -6.68
C ALA A 27 -9.99 7.26 -6.05
N ASN A 28 -9.33 6.14 -5.71
CA ASN A 28 -7.97 6.18 -5.20
C ASN A 28 -7.11 6.96 -6.20
N PRO A 29 -6.16 7.80 -5.73
CA PRO A 29 -5.15 8.33 -6.63
C PRO A 29 -4.49 7.16 -7.37
N PRO A 30 -4.11 7.35 -8.65
CA PRO A 30 -3.46 6.29 -9.42
C PRO A 30 -2.30 5.73 -8.60
N ALA A 31 -2.23 4.41 -8.49
CA ALA A 31 -1.10 3.75 -7.84
C ALA A 31 0.20 4.25 -8.49
N ALA A 32 1.23 4.48 -7.67
CA ALA A 32 2.54 4.83 -8.18
C ALA A 32 2.97 3.78 -9.22
N PRO A 33 3.50 4.20 -10.38
CA PRO A 33 3.87 3.28 -11.45
C PRO A 33 4.85 2.23 -10.89
N SER A 34 4.55 0.96 -11.14
CA SER A 34 5.46 -0.12 -10.78
C SER A 34 6.73 -0.02 -11.63
N LEU A 35 7.83 -0.57 -11.12
CA LEU A 35 9.11 -0.74 -11.83
C LEU A 35 9.01 -1.49 -13.18
N GLY A 36 7.81 -1.93 -13.59
CA GLY A 36 7.59 -2.68 -14.82
C GLY A 36 7.49 -1.83 -16.10
N ALA A 37 7.37 -0.50 -16.01
CA ALA A 37 7.27 0.36 -17.18
C ALA A 37 8.60 1.04 -17.57
N ASP A 38 9.45 1.36 -16.59
CA ASP A 38 10.67 2.11 -16.81
C ASP A 38 11.85 1.19 -17.06
N THR A 39 12.54 1.39 -18.17
CA THR A 39 13.83 0.74 -18.42
C THR A 39 14.81 1.14 -17.31
N LEU A 40 15.54 0.17 -16.74
CA LEU A 40 16.64 0.47 -15.82
C LEU A 40 17.85 1.03 -16.58
N LYS A 41 17.83 0.97 -17.92
CA LYS A 41 18.85 1.51 -18.83
C LYS A 41 18.29 2.65 -19.67
N PRO A 42 18.59 3.91 -19.30
CA PRO A 42 18.11 5.07 -20.04
C PRO A 42 18.34 4.96 -21.56
N GLY A 43 17.28 5.22 -22.33
CA GLY A 43 17.33 5.24 -23.79
C GLY A 43 17.35 3.86 -24.48
N LYS A 44 17.10 2.77 -23.76
CA LYS A 44 16.97 1.43 -24.34
C LYS A 44 15.55 0.87 -24.18
N PRO A 45 15.05 0.09 -25.16
CA PRO A 45 13.80 -0.65 -24.99
C PRO A 45 13.91 -1.68 -23.85
N ALA A 46 12.78 -1.93 -23.18
CA ALA A 46 12.66 -3.01 -22.20
C ALA A 46 13.02 -4.37 -22.82
N VAL A 47 13.69 -5.22 -22.06
CA VAL A 47 14.20 -6.52 -22.54
C VAL A 47 13.11 -7.58 -22.38
N LYS A 48 13.16 -8.64 -23.19
CA LYS A 48 12.22 -9.76 -23.13
C LYS A 48 12.20 -10.38 -21.70
N PRO A 49 11.01 -10.50 -21.08
CA PRO A 49 10.86 -11.12 -19.77
C PRO A 49 11.32 -12.57 -19.69
N TYR A 50 11.65 -12.98 -18.46
CA TYR A 50 12.01 -14.37 -18.17
C TYR A 50 10.85 -15.34 -18.32
N LEU A 51 9.65 -14.92 -17.91
CA LEU A 51 8.44 -15.72 -17.98
C LEU A 51 7.61 -15.28 -19.18
N ALA A 52 7.00 -16.26 -19.86
CA ALA A 52 5.87 -15.96 -20.73
C ALA A 52 4.67 -15.56 -19.87
N GLU A 53 3.78 -14.73 -20.40
CA GLU A 53 2.55 -14.32 -19.68
C GLU A 53 1.75 -15.51 -19.15
N THR A 54 1.67 -16.60 -19.93
CA THR A 54 0.98 -17.83 -19.55
C THR A 54 1.66 -18.61 -18.43
N ALA A 55 2.88 -18.24 -18.04
CA ALA A 55 3.65 -18.86 -16.96
C ALA A 55 3.62 -18.01 -15.67
N VAL A 56 3.07 -16.78 -15.71
CA VAL A 56 2.87 -15.96 -14.51
C VAL A 56 1.73 -16.56 -13.69
N PRO A 57 1.94 -16.86 -12.39
CA PRO A 57 0.87 -17.40 -11.55
C PRO A 57 -0.29 -16.41 -11.42
N ASP A 58 -1.52 -16.90 -11.60
CA ASP A 58 -2.72 -16.12 -11.32
C ASP A 58 -2.87 -15.96 -9.80
N ALA A 59 -2.44 -14.79 -9.29
CA ALA A 59 -2.48 -14.48 -7.87
C ALA A 59 -3.92 -14.49 -7.31
N VAL A 60 -4.95 -14.26 -8.14
CA VAL A 60 -6.35 -14.28 -7.70
C VAL A 60 -6.80 -15.70 -7.36
N GLN A 61 -6.24 -16.72 -8.03
CA GLN A 61 -6.54 -18.12 -7.72
C GLN A 61 -5.78 -18.63 -6.48
N ILE A 62 -4.71 -17.95 -6.07
CA ILE A 62 -3.81 -18.40 -5.01
C ILE A 62 -4.06 -17.67 -3.69
N LEU A 63 -4.24 -16.36 -3.76
CA LEU A 63 -4.37 -15.50 -2.58
C LEU A 63 -5.82 -15.44 -2.11
N PRO A 64 -6.06 -15.35 -0.79
CA PRO A 64 -7.39 -15.05 -0.29
C PRO A 64 -7.84 -13.65 -0.73
N ALA A 65 -9.16 -13.43 -0.71
CA ALA A 65 -9.70 -12.09 -0.85
C ALA A 65 -9.12 -11.15 0.24
N PRO A 66 -8.99 -9.84 -0.05
CA PRO A 66 -8.56 -8.88 0.95
C PRO A 66 -9.51 -8.91 2.18
N PRO A 67 -9.02 -8.50 3.36
CA PRO A 67 -9.85 -8.44 4.56
C PRO A 67 -11.14 -7.67 4.32
N ALA A 68 -12.28 -8.27 4.67
CA ALA A 68 -13.55 -7.58 4.63
C ALA A 68 -13.57 -6.41 5.63
N HIS A 69 -14.38 -5.39 5.33
CA HIS A 69 -14.57 -4.26 6.23
C HIS A 69 -14.96 -4.75 7.65
N ASP A 70 -14.35 -4.16 8.68
CA ASP A 70 -14.54 -4.48 10.11
C ASP A 70 -14.15 -5.89 10.57
N ALA A 71 -13.62 -6.72 9.66
CA ALA A 71 -13.04 -8.01 10.03
C ALA A 71 -11.86 -7.81 11.01
N PRO A 72 -11.54 -8.82 11.85
CA PRO A 72 -10.40 -8.72 12.76
C PRO A 72 -9.07 -8.35 12.07
N LEU A 73 -8.84 -8.88 10.86
CA LEU A 73 -7.62 -8.60 10.10
C LEU A 73 -7.59 -7.17 9.55
N ASP A 74 -8.73 -6.65 9.09
CA ASP A 74 -8.88 -5.24 8.69
C ASP A 74 -8.60 -4.28 9.86
N LYS A 75 -9.07 -4.60 11.06
CA LYS A 75 -8.75 -3.83 12.27
C LYS A 75 -7.27 -3.86 12.61
N ALA A 76 -6.61 -5.02 12.44
CA ALA A 76 -5.18 -5.14 12.65
C ALA A 76 -4.39 -4.29 11.64
N ASP A 77 -4.76 -4.32 10.36
CA ASP A 77 -4.15 -3.52 9.31
C ASP A 77 -4.27 -2.01 9.60
N ARG A 78 -5.46 -1.54 9.99
CA ARG A 78 -5.69 -0.14 10.39
C ARG A 78 -4.87 0.24 11.63
N ALA A 79 -4.77 -0.66 12.61
CA ALA A 79 -3.98 -0.42 13.81
C ALA A 79 -2.48 -0.26 13.48
N ALA A 80 -1.94 -1.10 12.60
CA ALA A 80 -0.56 -0.99 12.11
C ALA A 80 -0.34 0.30 11.29
N PHE A 81 -1.29 0.65 10.43
CA PHE A 81 -1.24 1.91 9.69
C PHE A 81 -1.20 3.12 10.63
N ASN A 82 -2.10 3.17 11.61
CA ASN A 82 -2.19 4.29 12.55
C ASN A 82 -0.95 4.39 13.45
N SER A 83 -0.45 3.27 13.98
CA SER A 83 0.73 3.27 14.85
C SER A 83 1.97 3.80 14.13
N THR A 84 2.14 3.48 12.84
CA THR A 84 3.28 3.97 12.05
C THR A 84 3.21 5.46 11.73
N ARG A 85 2.02 6.11 11.81
CA ARG A 85 1.92 7.56 11.54
C ARG A 85 2.69 8.39 12.57
N ALA A 86 2.83 7.89 13.80
CA ALA A 86 3.63 8.53 14.84
C ALA A 86 5.12 8.61 14.50
N LEU A 87 5.59 7.82 13.53
CA LEU A 87 6.99 7.86 13.08
C LEU A 87 7.29 9.02 12.14
N LYS A 88 6.29 9.76 11.65
CA LYS A 88 6.49 10.86 10.68
C LYS A 88 7.52 11.88 11.18
N GLY A 89 8.52 12.16 10.35
CA GLY A 89 9.63 13.06 10.67
C GLY A 89 10.76 12.43 11.52
N SER A 90 10.64 11.16 11.89
CA SER A 90 11.75 10.40 12.50
C SER A 90 12.71 9.87 11.45
N ALA A 91 13.93 9.53 11.86
CA ALA A 91 14.90 8.86 10.98
C ALA A 91 14.36 7.56 10.35
N ARG A 92 13.51 6.80 11.07
CA ARG A 92 12.90 5.59 10.52
C ARG A 92 11.91 5.90 9.39
N TRP A 93 11.19 7.02 9.49
CA TRP A 93 10.27 7.47 8.45
C TRP A 93 11.01 7.95 7.21
N GLU A 94 12.13 8.65 7.37
CA GLU A 94 12.98 9.05 6.23
C GLU A 94 13.47 7.84 5.43
N ILE A 95 13.88 6.75 6.11
CA ILE A 95 14.22 5.49 5.43
C ILE A 95 13.00 4.94 4.68
N ALA A 96 11.82 4.89 5.31
CA ALA A 96 10.61 4.40 4.66
C ALA A 96 10.20 5.24 3.44
N ALA A 97 10.43 6.55 3.48
CA ALA A 97 10.18 7.44 2.36
C ALA A 97 11.17 7.20 1.22
N ASN A 98 12.45 6.96 1.53
CA ASN A 98 13.46 6.61 0.53
C ASN A 98 13.17 5.23 -0.11
N ASP A 99 12.64 4.27 0.64
CA ASP A 99 12.27 2.93 0.14
C ASP A 99 11.20 2.99 -0.97
N VAL A 100 10.37 4.04 -1.01
CA VAL A 100 9.31 4.23 -2.02
C VAL A 100 9.66 5.26 -3.11
N SER A 101 10.94 5.63 -3.22
CA SER A 101 11.40 6.54 -4.28
C SER A 101 11.11 5.95 -5.66
N GLU A 102 10.65 6.79 -6.58
CA GLU A 102 10.34 6.38 -7.95
C GLU A 102 11.61 6.20 -8.79
N GLY A 103 11.54 5.27 -9.75
CA GLY A 103 12.60 5.00 -10.70
C GLY A 103 13.60 3.94 -10.21
N ALA A 104 13.98 3.08 -11.15
CA ALA A 104 14.91 1.97 -10.96
C ALA A 104 16.19 2.35 -10.20
N SER A 105 16.85 3.44 -10.61
CA SER A 105 18.12 3.84 -10.01
C SER A 105 17.98 4.20 -8.53
N ALA A 106 16.90 4.90 -8.15
CA ALA A 106 16.67 5.29 -6.77
C ALA A 106 16.40 4.07 -5.88
N VAL A 107 15.61 3.13 -6.37
CA VAL A 107 15.34 1.86 -5.66
C VAL A 107 16.61 1.02 -5.51
N LEU A 108 17.44 0.93 -6.57
CA LEU A 108 18.64 0.10 -6.55
C LEU A 108 19.75 0.66 -5.65
N ASP A 109 19.81 1.98 -5.47
CA ASP A 109 20.77 2.62 -4.55
C ASP A 109 20.53 2.21 -3.08
N ASN A 110 19.30 1.88 -2.70
CA ASN A 110 18.98 1.43 -1.33
C ASN A 110 19.70 0.12 -0.95
N PHE A 111 20.12 -0.69 -1.92
CA PHE A 111 20.85 -1.95 -1.69
C PHE A 111 22.36 -1.78 -1.57
N ALA A 112 22.89 -0.62 -1.98
CA ALA A 112 24.34 -0.44 -2.12
C ALA A 112 25.11 -0.63 -0.81
N CYS A 113 24.53 -0.18 0.31
CA CYS A 113 25.16 -0.28 1.62
C CYS A 113 25.38 -1.74 2.04
N VAL A 114 24.39 -2.61 1.81
CA VAL A 114 24.46 -4.01 2.23
C VAL A 114 25.34 -4.83 1.27
N LEU A 115 25.33 -4.50 -0.01
CA LEU A 115 26.12 -5.19 -1.03
C LEU A 115 27.58 -4.72 -1.10
N GLY A 116 27.92 -3.58 -0.49
CA GLY A 116 29.26 -2.97 -0.55
C GLY A 116 29.63 -2.42 -1.93
N THR A 117 28.68 -2.39 -2.87
CA THR A 117 28.84 -1.85 -4.22
C THR A 117 27.51 -1.30 -4.70
N ARG A 118 27.51 -0.23 -5.51
CA ARG A 118 26.25 0.28 -6.07
C ARG A 118 25.87 -0.56 -7.29
N ILE A 119 24.57 -0.77 -7.43
CA ILE A 119 24.00 -1.51 -8.55
C ILE A 119 23.78 -0.54 -9.71
N ASP A 120 24.77 -0.43 -10.60
CA ASP A 120 24.67 0.36 -11.81
C ASP A 120 25.39 -0.29 -12.99
N GLN A 121 25.17 0.27 -14.18
CA GLN A 121 25.66 -0.29 -15.44
C GLN A 121 27.19 -0.29 -15.55
N THR A 122 27.89 0.60 -14.82
CA THR A 122 29.35 0.72 -14.86
C THR A 122 30.03 -0.29 -13.94
N ARG A 123 29.39 -0.64 -12.81
CA ARG A 123 29.95 -1.54 -11.79
C ARG A 123 29.51 -2.99 -11.95
N VAL A 124 28.22 -3.22 -12.18
CA VAL A 124 27.64 -4.57 -12.20
C VAL A 124 26.77 -4.79 -13.45
N PRO A 125 27.36 -4.70 -14.66
CA PRO A 125 26.62 -4.74 -15.92
C PRO A 125 25.80 -6.02 -16.10
N ALA A 126 26.27 -7.16 -15.58
CA ALA A 126 25.54 -8.42 -15.64
C ALA A 126 24.28 -8.41 -14.75
N VAL A 127 24.35 -7.79 -13.57
CA VAL A 127 23.19 -7.64 -12.66
C VAL A 127 22.18 -6.66 -13.24
N MET A 128 22.63 -5.55 -13.82
CA MET A 128 21.73 -4.64 -14.54
C MET A 128 21.02 -5.34 -15.71
N ASN A 129 21.70 -6.23 -16.43
CA ASN A 129 21.05 -7.03 -17.48
C ASN A 129 20.03 -8.03 -16.93
N LEU A 130 20.27 -8.59 -15.74
CA LEU A 130 19.36 -9.53 -15.07
C LEU A 130 18.09 -8.81 -14.62
N LEU A 131 18.21 -7.62 -14.01
CA LEU A 131 17.07 -6.90 -13.46
C LEU A 131 16.20 -6.21 -14.51
N GLU A 132 16.75 -5.95 -15.70
CA GLU A 132 16.04 -5.34 -16.85
C GLU A 132 15.07 -6.31 -17.57
N ARG A 133 14.98 -7.56 -17.12
CA ARG A 133 14.24 -8.62 -17.81
C ARG A 133 13.01 -9.03 -17.03
#